data_AF-A0A316IGG0-F1
#
_entry.id   AF-A0A316IGG0-F1
#
_cell.length_a   1.000
_cell.length_b   1.000
_cell.length_c   1.000
_cell.angle_alpha   90.00
_cell.angle_beta   90.00
_cell.angle_gamma   90.00
#
_symmetry.space_group_name_H-M   'P 1'
#
loop_
_entity.id
_entity.type
_entity.pdbx_description
1 polymer ?
#
loop_
_entity_poly.entity_id
_entity_poly.type
_entity_poly.pdbx_seq_one_letter_code
_entity_poly.pdbx_strand_id
1 'polypeptide(L)'
;MTPGAADPAAAPALHALAGETMGTTWSVRLVAPAGTAPEPLRRGVQDQLDAVDAQMSTYKPHSALSRFNAAPAGSWHALPEACFRVMAHALRVAEDTDGAYDPTVGPLVNLWGFGPDARGAQPPAREAVEAARRRVGWQRIRLDPAQRRAWQPGGACVDLSSVAKGYAVDRVGQWLDAAGIRAWLVEVGGEFKGRGRKPDGTPWRVGIERPPAGGPHEAERFGHVIALDGRAVATSGDYRRHYTVGGTRVSHHIDPRTGLPVPTAVASVSVLADEAMHADPLGTALTVLGAERGLAYAQARGLAALFILRGAHGFEERMTPAFAAALAA
;
A
#
# COMPACT_ATOMS: atom_id res chain seq x y z
N MET A 1 -24.74 28.72 -36.12
CA MET A 1 -24.31 27.52 -35.38
C MET A 1 -24.41 27.84 -33.90
N THR A 2 -25.51 27.45 -33.27
CA THR A 2 -25.73 27.56 -31.83
C THR A 2 -24.98 26.40 -31.16
N PRO A 3 -24.24 26.60 -30.06
CA PRO A 3 -23.66 25.49 -29.30
C PRO A 3 -24.80 24.66 -28.73
N GLY A 4 -24.81 23.35 -28.99
CA GLY A 4 -25.79 22.44 -28.44
C GLY A 4 -25.75 22.47 -26.92
N ALA A 5 -26.85 22.88 -26.30
CA ALA A 5 -27.08 22.66 -24.89
C ALA A 5 -27.07 21.14 -24.64
N ALA A 6 -26.26 20.69 -23.67
CA ALA A 6 -26.25 19.29 -23.27
C ALA A 6 -27.64 18.88 -22.79
N ASP A 7 -28.12 17.74 -23.30
CA ASP A 7 -29.41 17.16 -22.95
C ASP A 7 -29.40 16.71 -21.47
N PRO A 8 -30.23 17.29 -20.59
CA PRO A 8 -30.26 16.94 -19.16
C PRO A 8 -30.81 15.52 -18.89
N ALA A 9 -31.23 14.77 -19.91
CA ALA A 9 -31.74 13.40 -19.80
C ALA A 9 -30.73 12.29 -20.11
N ALA A 10 -29.47 12.62 -20.43
CA ALA A 10 -28.50 11.60 -20.81
C ALA A 10 -28.03 10.79 -19.58
N ALA A 11 -28.26 9.48 -19.60
CA ALA A 11 -27.91 8.58 -18.50
C ALA A 11 -26.41 8.66 -18.17
N PRO A 12 -26.04 8.69 -16.88
CA PRO A 12 -24.64 8.75 -16.48
C PRO A 12 -23.87 7.55 -17.02
N ALA A 13 -22.65 7.79 -17.51
CA ALA A 13 -21.83 6.79 -18.18
C ALA A 13 -20.74 6.24 -17.23
N LEU A 14 -20.46 4.94 -17.34
CA LEU A 14 -19.33 4.30 -16.69
C LEU A 14 -18.08 4.46 -17.55
N HIS A 15 -17.03 5.04 -16.97
CA HIS A 15 -15.73 5.17 -17.59
C HIS A 15 -14.71 4.25 -16.91
N ALA A 16 -13.78 3.71 -17.70
CA ALA A 16 -12.63 2.96 -17.21
C ALA A 16 -11.34 3.64 -17.68
N LEU A 17 -10.52 4.03 -16.73
CA LEU A 17 -9.22 4.68 -16.91
C LEU A 17 -8.14 3.76 -16.37
N ALA A 18 -6.95 3.83 -16.95
CA ALA A 18 -5.80 3.03 -16.54
C ALA A 18 -4.50 3.71 -16.97
N GLY A 19 -3.41 3.32 -16.34
CA GLY A 19 -2.06 3.76 -16.64
C GLY A 19 -1.04 3.10 -15.73
N GLU A 20 0.15 3.70 -15.66
CA GLU A 20 1.29 3.22 -14.88
C GLU A 20 1.73 4.26 -13.85
N THR A 21 2.19 3.79 -12.69
CA THR A 21 2.77 4.63 -11.63
C THR A 21 3.54 3.77 -10.64
N MET A 22 4.55 4.33 -9.95
CA MET A 22 5.23 3.68 -8.81
C MET A 22 5.74 2.25 -9.09
N GLY A 23 6.14 1.97 -10.34
CA GLY A 23 6.59 0.62 -10.76
C GLY A 23 5.47 -0.42 -10.86
N THR A 24 4.22 0.02 -10.97
CA THR A 24 3.02 -0.82 -11.10
C THR A 24 1.97 -0.12 -11.98
N THR A 25 0.75 -0.68 -12.04
CA THR A 25 -0.38 -0.12 -12.77
C THR A 25 -1.37 0.54 -11.81
N TRP A 26 -2.21 1.41 -12.37
CA TRP A 26 -3.40 1.92 -11.69
C TRP A 26 -4.61 1.76 -12.59
N SER A 27 -5.79 1.66 -11.98
CA SER A 27 -7.06 1.69 -12.69
C SER A 27 -8.11 2.49 -11.92
N VAL A 28 -8.96 3.22 -12.65
CA VAL A 28 -10.09 3.96 -12.07
C VAL A 28 -11.34 3.64 -12.86
N ARG A 29 -12.37 3.15 -12.18
CA ARG A 29 -13.74 3.08 -12.71
C ARG A 29 -14.54 4.20 -12.09
N LEU A 30 -15.26 4.97 -12.90
CA LEU A 30 -16.03 6.11 -12.40
C LEU A 30 -17.32 6.32 -13.18
N VAL A 31 -18.30 6.93 -12.52
CA VAL A 31 -19.57 7.33 -13.14
C VAL A 31 -19.56 8.84 -13.32
N ALA A 32 -19.75 9.29 -14.56
CA ALA A 32 -19.75 10.71 -14.92
C ALA A 32 -20.98 11.06 -15.77
N PRO A 33 -21.37 12.35 -15.87
CA PRO A 33 -22.41 12.78 -16.80
C PRO A 33 -22.13 12.31 -18.23
N ALA A 34 -23.18 12.00 -18.98
CA ALA A 34 -23.00 11.58 -20.37
C ALA A 34 -22.27 12.67 -21.18
N GLY A 35 -21.42 12.26 -22.11
CA GLY A 35 -20.59 13.18 -22.90
C GLY A 35 -19.33 13.69 -22.19
N THR A 36 -19.08 13.29 -20.93
CA THR A 36 -17.81 13.58 -20.26
C THR A 36 -16.66 12.94 -21.03
N ALA A 37 -15.70 13.77 -21.46
CA ALA A 37 -14.48 13.28 -22.10
C ALA A 37 -13.59 12.58 -21.04
N PRO A 38 -13.12 11.34 -21.28
CA PRO A 38 -12.33 10.60 -20.30
C PRO A 38 -10.88 11.12 -20.16
N GLU A 39 -10.35 11.82 -21.16
CA GLU A 39 -8.93 12.19 -21.21
C GLU A 39 -8.52 13.25 -20.16
N PRO A 40 -9.27 14.33 -19.92
CA PRO A 40 -8.98 15.24 -18.80
C PRO A 40 -9.02 14.53 -17.44
N LEU A 41 -9.91 13.55 -17.27
CA LEU A 41 -9.99 12.76 -16.04
C LEU A 41 -8.77 11.86 -15.88
N ARG A 42 -8.36 11.17 -16.95
CA ARG A 42 -7.14 10.34 -16.96
C ARG A 42 -5.91 11.16 -16.59
N ARG A 43 -5.75 12.33 -17.21
CA ARG A 43 -4.63 13.23 -16.92
C ARG A 43 -4.64 13.68 -15.45
N GLY A 44 -5.79 14.11 -14.93
CA GLY A 44 -5.88 14.55 -13.55
C GLY A 44 -5.59 13.44 -12.53
N VAL A 45 -5.98 12.20 -12.82
CA VAL A 45 -5.58 11.01 -12.04
C VAL A 45 -4.07 10.82 -12.10
N GLN A 46 -3.48 10.80 -13.30
CA GLN A 46 -2.04 10.64 -13.48
C GLN A 46 -1.25 11.73 -12.74
N ASP A 47 -1.68 13.00 -12.82
CA ASP A 47 -1.05 14.13 -12.13
C ASP A 47 -1.01 13.93 -10.61
N GLN A 48 -2.07 13.35 -10.01
CA GLN A 48 -2.06 13.03 -8.57
C GLN A 48 -1.06 11.93 -8.23
N LEU A 49 -0.98 10.90 -9.06
CA LEU A 49 -0.08 9.76 -8.86
C LEU A 49 1.39 10.17 -9.04
N ASP A 50 1.67 10.95 -10.09
CA ASP A 50 3.00 11.50 -10.37
C ASP A 50 3.47 12.43 -9.25
N ALA A 51 2.57 13.22 -8.65
CA ALA A 51 2.89 14.06 -7.50
C ALA A 51 3.28 13.25 -6.25
N VAL A 52 2.66 12.09 -6.02
CA VAL A 52 3.03 11.18 -4.92
C VAL A 52 4.38 10.53 -5.21
N ASP A 53 4.56 9.99 -6.42
CA ASP A 53 5.80 9.32 -6.83
C ASP A 53 7.00 10.27 -6.83
N ALA A 54 6.83 11.51 -7.28
CA ALA A 54 7.85 12.56 -7.21
C ALA A 54 8.25 12.93 -5.78
N GLN A 55 7.41 12.67 -4.78
CA GLN A 55 7.72 12.98 -3.38
C GLN A 55 8.26 11.78 -2.61
N MET A 56 7.77 10.57 -2.88
CA MET A 56 7.93 9.42 -1.99
C MET A 56 8.69 8.24 -2.62
N SER A 57 9.05 8.31 -3.90
CA SER A 57 9.79 7.23 -4.56
C SER A 57 11.22 7.09 -4.02
N THR A 58 11.61 5.90 -3.61
CA THR A 58 13.00 5.53 -3.30
C THR A 58 13.84 5.30 -4.56
N TYR A 59 13.20 5.14 -5.73
CA TYR A 59 13.86 4.89 -7.01
C TYR A 59 14.23 6.19 -7.75
N LYS A 60 13.55 7.30 -7.46
CA LYS A 60 13.83 8.62 -8.06
C LYS A 60 14.84 9.39 -7.18
N PRO A 61 16.08 9.66 -7.66
CA PRO A 61 17.11 10.33 -6.85
C PRO A 61 16.70 11.73 -6.38
N HIS A 62 15.87 12.40 -7.17
CA HIS A 62 15.39 13.76 -6.89
C HIS A 62 14.05 13.78 -6.15
N SER A 63 13.51 12.66 -5.69
CA SER A 63 12.30 12.69 -4.86
C SER A 63 12.56 13.37 -3.51
N ALA A 64 11.51 13.90 -2.88
CA ALA A 64 11.67 14.50 -1.55
C ALA A 64 12.22 13.49 -0.53
N LEU A 65 11.76 12.24 -0.57
CA LEU A 65 12.22 11.15 0.29
C LEU A 65 13.68 10.78 0.02
N SER A 66 14.08 10.63 -1.24
CA SER A 66 15.48 10.32 -1.60
C SER A 66 16.44 11.43 -1.17
N ARG A 67 16.04 12.71 -1.33
CA ARG A 67 16.84 13.83 -0.82
C ARG A 67 16.97 13.81 0.70
N PHE A 68 15.90 13.47 1.43
CA PHE A 68 15.97 13.29 2.88
C PHE A 68 16.91 12.14 3.28
N ASN A 69 16.85 11.02 2.57
CA ASN A 69 17.70 9.85 2.82
C ASN A 69 19.19 10.13 2.55
N ALA A 70 19.48 10.96 1.54
CA ALA A 70 20.84 11.37 1.17
C ALA A 70 21.37 12.56 1.99
N ALA A 71 20.55 13.14 2.87
CA ALA A 71 20.91 14.37 3.57
C ALA A 71 22.01 14.16 4.63
N PRO A 72 22.78 15.23 4.96
CA PRO A 72 23.81 15.16 5.98
C PRO A 72 23.27 14.71 7.35
N ALA A 73 24.08 13.96 8.09
CA ALA A 73 23.76 13.62 9.47
C ALA A 73 23.60 14.89 10.32
N GLY A 74 22.67 14.86 11.28
CA GLY A 74 22.50 15.95 12.23
C GLY A 74 21.78 17.17 11.65
N SER A 75 20.87 16.99 10.70
CA SER A 75 20.20 18.10 10.02
C SER A 75 18.68 17.93 9.89
N TRP A 76 17.97 19.05 9.88
CA TRP A 76 16.52 19.13 9.68
C TRP A 76 16.18 19.45 8.23
N HIS A 77 15.19 18.75 7.67
CA HIS A 77 14.78 18.90 6.27
C HIS A 77 13.30 19.10 6.15
N ALA A 78 12.89 20.19 5.50
CA ALA A 78 11.50 20.42 5.16
C ALA A 78 11.02 19.37 4.15
N LEU A 79 9.85 18.81 4.42
CA LEU A 79 9.19 17.85 3.55
C LEU A 79 7.92 18.49 2.96
N PRO A 80 7.57 18.19 1.70
CA PRO A 80 6.25 18.47 1.19
C PRO A 80 5.16 17.88 2.11
N GLU A 81 4.01 18.54 2.19
CA GLU A 81 2.94 18.19 3.12
C GLU A 81 2.53 16.71 3.04
N ALA A 82 2.35 16.18 1.82
CA ALA A 82 1.97 14.80 1.61
C ALA A 82 3.07 13.83 2.11
N CYS A 83 4.34 14.07 1.76
CA CYS A 83 5.47 13.28 2.24
C CYS A 83 5.57 13.30 3.78
N PHE A 84 5.41 14.47 4.40
CA PHE A 84 5.40 14.60 5.85
C PHE A 84 4.25 13.81 6.50
N ARG A 85 3.02 13.93 5.97
CA ARG A 85 1.84 13.21 6.47
C ARG A 85 2.04 11.70 6.41
N VAL A 86 2.53 11.19 5.28
CA VAL A 86 2.76 9.75 5.09
C VAL A 86 3.88 9.25 6.01
N MET A 87 5.00 9.98 6.11
CA MET A 87 6.08 9.65 7.05
C MET A 87 5.60 9.63 8.50
N ALA A 88 4.82 10.64 8.91
CA ALA A 88 4.25 10.71 10.25
C ALA A 88 3.27 9.55 10.53
N HIS A 89 2.47 9.14 9.54
CA HIS A 89 1.63 7.97 9.69
C HIS A 89 2.46 6.69 9.84
N ALA A 90 3.46 6.49 8.97
CA ALA A 90 4.33 5.33 9.03
C ALA A 90 5.08 5.20 10.37
N LEU A 91 5.59 6.31 10.92
CA LEU A 91 6.24 6.32 12.24
C LEU A 91 5.28 5.98 13.38
N ARG A 92 4.01 6.43 13.31
CA ARG A 92 3.00 6.03 14.30
C ARG A 92 2.68 4.53 14.23
N VAL A 93 2.58 3.96 13.03
CA VAL A 93 2.41 2.50 12.89
C VAL A 93 3.62 1.75 13.46
N ALA A 94 4.84 2.29 13.28
CA ALA A 94 6.04 1.71 13.86
C ALA A 94 6.02 1.71 15.39
N GLU A 95 5.58 2.81 15.99
CA GLU A 95 5.36 2.93 17.44
C GLU A 95 4.27 1.95 17.93
N ASP A 96 3.10 1.96 17.29
CA ASP A 96 1.95 1.13 17.69
C ASP A 96 2.23 -0.37 17.62
N THR A 97 3.15 -0.78 16.74
CA THR A 97 3.52 -2.19 16.50
C THR A 97 4.82 -2.60 17.18
N ASP A 98 5.39 -1.74 18.04
CA ASP A 98 6.66 -1.96 18.73
C ASP A 98 7.80 -2.36 17.78
N GLY A 99 7.89 -1.64 16.65
CA GLY A 99 8.91 -1.84 15.62
C GLY A 99 8.76 -3.11 14.79
N ALA A 100 7.64 -3.84 14.86
CA ALA A 100 7.36 -4.89 13.87
C ALA A 100 7.19 -4.28 12.46
N TYR A 101 6.59 -3.10 12.37
CA TYR A 101 6.69 -2.22 11.22
C TYR A 101 7.77 -1.16 11.50
N ASP A 102 8.63 -0.85 10.54
CA ASP A 102 9.58 0.26 10.65
C ASP A 102 9.84 0.88 9.27
N PRO A 103 9.44 2.15 9.02
CA PRO A 103 9.67 2.78 7.73
C PRO A 103 11.15 3.08 7.46
N THR A 104 12.06 2.89 8.42
CA THR A 104 13.51 3.05 8.23
C THR A 104 14.21 1.75 7.80
N VAL A 105 13.45 0.70 7.46
CA VAL A 105 13.95 -0.62 7.03
C VAL A 105 14.69 -0.62 5.69
N GLY A 106 14.74 0.50 4.97
CA GLY A 106 15.39 0.66 3.67
C GLY A 106 16.79 0.03 3.53
N PRO A 107 17.72 0.17 4.50
CA PRO A 107 19.04 -0.46 4.41
C PRO A 107 18.97 -1.99 4.32
N LEU A 108 18.03 -2.61 5.03
CA LEU A 108 17.82 -4.06 4.98
C LEU A 108 17.13 -4.47 3.67
N VAL A 109 16.11 -3.73 3.24
CA VAL A 109 15.41 -3.97 1.97
C VAL A 109 16.39 -3.94 0.78
N ASN A 110 17.29 -2.96 0.75
CA ASN A 110 18.34 -2.87 -0.27
C ASN A 110 19.32 -4.04 -0.17
N LEU A 111 19.78 -4.38 1.04
CA LEU A 111 20.71 -5.48 1.28
C LEU A 111 20.17 -6.84 0.82
N TRP A 112 18.88 -7.08 1.04
CA TRP A 112 18.20 -8.31 0.64
C TRP A 112 17.77 -8.35 -0.84
N GLY A 113 18.07 -7.28 -1.60
CA GLY A 113 17.86 -7.24 -3.05
C GLY A 113 16.45 -6.84 -3.49
N PHE A 114 15.66 -6.21 -2.61
CA PHE A 114 14.29 -5.78 -2.92
C PHE A 114 14.17 -4.27 -3.18
N GLY A 115 15.22 -3.50 -2.90
CA GLY A 115 15.29 -2.06 -3.12
C GLY A 115 15.91 -1.66 -4.46
N PRO A 116 16.12 -0.35 -4.70
CA PRO A 116 16.71 0.17 -5.94
C PRO A 116 18.13 -0.32 -6.23
N ASP A 117 18.91 -0.65 -5.19
CA ASP A 117 20.30 -1.09 -5.29
C ASP A 117 20.46 -2.61 -5.46
N ALA A 118 19.40 -3.33 -5.85
CA ALA A 118 19.39 -4.80 -5.87
C ALA A 118 20.51 -5.39 -6.74
N ARG A 119 21.44 -6.14 -6.11
CA ARG A 119 22.53 -6.88 -6.76
C ARG A 119 22.33 -8.40 -6.62
N GLY A 120 21.29 -8.91 -7.28
CA GLY A 120 21.02 -10.35 -7.37
C GLY A 120 20.36 -10.98 -6.14
N ALA A 121 19.94 -12.24 -6.30
CA ALA A 121 19.16 -13.01 -5.32
C ALA A 121 20.06 -13.96 -4.51
N GLN A 122 20.90 -13.41 -3.64
CA GLN A 122 21.68 -14.21 -2.68
C GLN A 122 21.52 -13.67 -1.26
N PRO A 123 21.38 -14.54 -0.24
CA PRO A 123 21.35 -14.11 1.14
C PRO A 123 22.66 -13.39 1.50
N PRO A 124 22.60 -12.20 2.11
CA PRO A 124 23.78 -11.47 2.55
C PRO A 124 24.50 -12.20 3.71
N ALA A 125 25.79 -11.91 3.88
CA ALA A 125 26.54 -12.33 5.06
C ALA A 125 25.93 -11.73 6.34
N ARG A 126 26.01 -12.48 7.45
CA ARG A 126 25.41 -12.09 8.74
C ARG A 126 25.94 -10.74 9.23
N GLU A 127 27.22 -10.48 9.04
CA GLU A 127 27.89 -9.24 9.44
C GLU A 127 27.31 -8.04 8.69
N ALA A 128 26.96 -8.22 7.42
CA ALA A 128 26.32 -7.18 6.61
C ALA A 128 24.88 -6.92 7.08
N VAL A 129 24.13 -7.97 7.47
CA VAL A 129 22.78 -7.83 8.06
C VAL A 129 22.84 -7.02 9.35
N GLU A 130 23.73 -7.36 10.27
CA GLU A 130 23.87 -6.61 11.53
C GLU A 130 24.32 -5.16 11.30
N ALA A 131 25.19 -4.91 10.31
CA ALA A 131 25.60 -3.55 9.95
C ALA A 131 24.43 -2.73 9.39
N ALA A 132 23.61 -3.30 8.51
CA ALA A 132 22.41 -2.65 8.00
C ALA A 132 21.37 -2.43 9.10
N ARG A 133 21.16 -3.42 9.98
CA ARG A 133 20.21 -3.36 11.09
C ARG A 133 20.52 -2.23 12.07
N ARG A 134 21.80 -1.94 12.35
CA ARG A 134 22.20 -0.78 13.19
C ARG A 134 21.77 0.58 12.63
N ARG A 135 21.44 0.65 11.34
CA ARG A 135 20.95 1.87 10.68
C ARG A 135 19.42 1.99 10.72
N VAL A 136 18.72 0.91 11.06
CA VAL A 136 17.27 0.84 11.20
C VAL A 136 16.89 1.23 12.64
N GLY A 137 15.79 1.96 12.78
CA GLY A 137 15.26 2.42 14.05
C GLY A 137 14.43 3.68 13.86
N TRP A 138 13.11 3.50 13.73
CA TRP A 138 12.14 4.58 13.58
C TRP A 138 12.24 5.64 14.67
N GLN A 139 12.63 5.28 15.91
CA GLN A 139 12.78 6.19 17.05
C GLN A 139 13.86 7.26 16.82
N ARG A 140 14.76 7.05 15.86
CA ARG A 140 15.83 8.00 15.52
C ARG A 140 15.33 9.14 14.64
N ILE A 141 14.20 8.97 13.97
CA ILE A 141 13.56 10.01 13.16
C ILE A 141 12.72 10.88 14.09
N ARG A 142 13.01 12.18 14.10
CA ARG A 142 12.21 13.18 14.81
C ARG A 142 11.45 14.02 13.81
N LEU A 143 10.20 14.33 14.12
CA LEU A 143 9.37 15.20 13.31
C LEU A 143 9.15 16.52 14.05
N ASP A 144 9.13 17.62 13.29
CA ASP A 144 8.66 18.93 13.72
C ASP A 144 7.43 19.27 12.85
N PRO A 145 6.21 19.04 13.37
CA PRO A 145 4.97 19.30 12.65
C PRO A 145 4.74 20.77 12.32
N ALA A 146 5.20 21.69 13.18
CA ALA A 146 4.98 23.12 12.98
C ALA A 146 5.71 23.62 11.72
N GLN A 147 6.90 23.07 11.46
CA GLN A 147 7.71 23.43 10.29
C GLN A 147 7.67 22.37 9.17
N ARG A 148 6.90 21.29 9.32
CA ARG A 148 6.84 20.13 8.42
C ARG A 148 8.22 19.63 8.02
N ARG A 149 9.08 19.40 9.01
CA ARG A 149 10.46 18.95 8.78
C ARG A 149 10.77 17.67 9.57
N ALA A 150 11.65 16.86 9.01
CA ALA A 150 12.15 15.63 9.62
C ALA A 150 13.65 15.75 9.91
N TRP A 151 14.09 15.15 11.01
CA TRP A 151 15.49 15.08 11.42
C TRP A 151 16.16 13.88 10.78
N GLN A 152 17.28 14.11 10.09
CA GLN A 152 18.16 13.06 9.57
C GLN A 152 19.28 12.79 10.59
N PRO A 153 19.22 11.71 11.38
CA PRO A 153 20.23 11.40 12.39
C PRO A 153 21.56 10.90 11.80
N GLY A 154 21.61 10.63 10.49
CA GLY A 154 22.75 10.04 9.81
C GLY A 154 22.53 8.55 9.54
N GLY A 155 22.67 8.17 8.27
CA GLY A 155 22.57 6.78 7.80
C GLY A 155 21.16 6.18 7.85
N ALA A 156 20.15 6.87 8.37
CA ALA A 156 18.77 6.43 8.31
C ALA A 156 18.26 6.55 6.87
N CYS A 157 17.60 5.49 6.38
CA CYS A 157 17.02 5.44 5.05
C CYS A 157 15.55 5.06 5.20
N VAL A 158 14.67 6.04 4.98
CA VAL A 158 13.22 5.86 5.05
C VAL A 158 12.71 5.33 3.72
N ASP A 159 11.88 4.30 3.79
CA ASP A 159 11.14 3.70 2.70
C ASP A 159 9.64 3.76 3.04
N LEU A 160 8.88 4.45 2.18
CA LEU A 160 7.43 4.64 2.33
C LEU A 160 6.63 3.74 1.38
N SER A 161 7.27 2.74 0.76
CA SER A 161 6.63 1.87 -0.24
C SER A 161 5.42 1.08 0.28
N SER A 162 5.32 0.88 1.60
CA SER A 162 4.22 0.20 2.29
C SER A 162 3.08 1.13 2.74
N VAL A 163 3.11 2.41 2.35
CA VAL A 163 2.05 3.40 2.67
C VAL A 163 1.72 4.29 1.48
N ALA A 164 2.70 4.57 0.63
CA ALA A 164 2.58 5.55 -0.45
C ALA A 164 1.47 5.19 -1.46
N LYS A 165 1.26 3.90 -1.75
CA LYS A 165 0.20 3.44 -2.66
C LYS A 165 -1.18 3.65 -2.03
N GLY A 166 -1.36 3.25 -0.76
CA GLY A 166 -2.58 3.56 -0.02
C GLY A 166 -2.89 5.06 -0.01
N TYR A 167 -1.89 5.90 0.26
CA TYR A 167 -2.07 7.35 0.18
C TYR A 167 -2.43 7.84 -1.24
N ALA A 168 -1.83 7.25 -2.28
CA ALA A 168 -2.13 7.60 -3.67
C ALA A 168 -3.59 7.30 -4.03
N VAL A 169 -4.12 6.16 -3.59
CA VAL A 169 -5.53 5.78 -3.74
C VAL A 169 -6.44 6.83 -3.08
N ASP A 170 -6.16 7.19 -1.82
CA ASP A 170 -6.94 8.20 -1.11
C ASP A 170 -6.88 9.57 -1.80
N ARG A 171 -5.70 9.98 -2.28
CA ARG A 171 -5.49 11.25 -2.97
C ARG A 171 -6.26 11.32 -4.29
N VAL A 172 -6.25 10.27 -5.08
CA VAL A 172 -7.03 10.20 -6.34
C VAL A 172 -8.53 10.28 -6.03
N GLY A 173 -9.00 9.55 -5.02
CA GLY A 173 -10.40 9.63 -4.57
C GLY A 173 -10.82 11.04 -4.16
N GLN A 174 -10.01 11.72 -3.36
CA GLN A 174 -10.25 13.11 -2.95
C GLN A 174 -10.28 14.07 -4.14
N TRP A 175 -9.40 13.87 -5.12
CA TRP A 175 -9.37 14.66 -6.34
C TRP A 175 -10.63 14.44 -7.21
N LEU A 176 -11.07 13.19 -7.36
CA LEU A 176 -12.32 12.85 -8.07
C LEU A 176 -13.53 13.51 -7.38
N ASP A 177 -13.56 13.46 -6.04
CA ASP A 177 -14.61 14.13 -5.26
C ASP A 177 -14.61 15.64 -5.44
N ALA A 178 -13.44 16.27 -5.52
CA ALA A 178 -13.29 17.70 -5.81
C ALA A 178 -13.67 18.05 -7.25
N ALA A 179 -13.47 17.13 -8.19
CA ALA A 179 -13.92 17.23 -9.59
C ALA A 179 -15.43 16.95 -9.77
N GLY A 180 -16.18 16.71 -8.69
CA GLY A 180 -17.62 16.46 -8.71
C GLY A 180 -18.01 15.02 -9.07
N ILE A 181 -17.05 14.10 -9.20
CA ILE A 181 -17.30 12.68 -9.46
C ILE A 181 -17.59 11.98 -8.13
N ARG A 182 -18.83 11.54 -7.92
CA ARG A 182 -19.31 11.00 -6.63
C ARG A 182 -19.40 9.48 -6.56
N ALA A 183 -19.18 8.79 -7.68
CA ALA A 183 -19.17 7.34 -7.73
C ALA A 183 -17.94 6.85 -8.49
N TRP A 184 -17.03 6.20 -7.77
CA TRP A 184 -15.75 5.76 -8.31
C TRP A 184 -15.18 4.57 -7.52
N LEU A 185 -14.33 3.80 -8.19
CA LEU A 185 -13.45 2.79 -7.63
C LEU A 185 -12.05 3.05 -8.16
N VAL A 186 -11.11 3.31 -7.25
CA VAL A 186 -9.69 3.56 -7.53
C VAL A 186 -8.89 2.34 -7.10
N GLU A 187 -7.94 1.93 -7.93
CA GLU A 187 -6.96 0.89 -7.67
C GLU A 187 -5.56 1.39 -8.05
N VAL A 188 -4.58 1.17 -7.17
CA VAL A 188 -3.16 1.40 -7.43
C VAL A 188 -2.37 0.24 -6.85
N GLY A 189 -1.72 -0.57 -7.69
CA GLY A 189 -0.82 -1.63 -7.23
C GLY A 189 -1.42 -2.67 -6.28
N GLY A 190 -2.74 -2.89 -6.33
CA GLY A 190 -3.47 -3.82 -5.46
C GLY A 190 -4.18 -3.19 -4.26
N GLU A 191 -3.99 -1.90 -3.99
CA GLU A 191 -4.78 -1.16 -3.00
C GLU A 191 -6.01 -0.54 -3.66
N PHE A 192 -7.18 -0.69 -3.03
CA PHE A 192 -8.45 -0.22 -3.57
C PHE A 192 -9.16 0.73 -2.62
N LYS A 193 -9.93 1.67 -3.18
CA LYS A 193 -10.96 2.43 -2.46
C LYS A 193 -12.15 2.68 -3.37
N GLY A 194 -13.35 2.50 -2.83
CA GLY A 194 -14.60 2.71 -3.55
C GLY A 194 -15.51 3.69 -2.82
N ARG A 195 -16.27 4.47 -3.59
CA ARG A 195 -17.29 5.40 -3.09
C ARG A 195 -18.49 5.41 -4.03
N GLY A 196 -19.69 5.49 -3.47
CA GLY A 196 -20.92 5.62 -4.24
C GLY A 196 -21.34 4.34 -4.96
N ARG A 197 -22.25 4.49 -5.92
CA ARG A 197 -22.92 3.36 -6.59
C ARG A 197 -22.75 3.44 -8.10
N LYS A 198 -22.73 2.28 -8.74
CA LYS A 198 -22.78 2.16 -10.20
C LYS A 198 -24.14 2.64 -10.74
N PRO A 199 -24.30 2.87 -12.06
CA PRO A 199 -25.56 3.32 -12.63
C PRO A 199 -26.75 2.39 -12.35
N ASP A 200 -26.49 1.11 -12.14
CA ASP A 200 -27.48 0.09 -11.75
C ASP A 200 -27.83 0.08 -10.24
N GLY A 201 -27.29 1.02 -9.46
CA GLY A 201 -27.50 1.14 -8.01
C GLY A 201 -26.65 0.19 -7.16
N THR A 202 -25.89 -0.72 -7.76
CA THR A 202 -25.08 -1.70 -7.02
C THR A 202 -23.76 -1.08 -6.55
N PRO A 203 -23.20 -1.51 -5.40
CA PRO A 203 -21.94 -0.98 -4.88
C PRO A 203 -20.75 -1.41 -5.74
N TRP A 204 -19.61 -0.77 -5.55
CA TRP A 204 -18.34 -1.27 -6.09
C TRP A 204 -17.95 -2.55 -5.35
N ARG A 205 -17.62 -3.61 -6.10
CA ARG A 205 -17.23 -4.90 -5.52
C ARG A 205 -15.82 -5.24 -5.95
N VAL A 206 -15.00 -5.65 -4.99
CA VAL A 206 -13.62 -6.10 -5.22
C VAL A 206 -13.46 -7.52 -4.71
N GLY A 207 -12.80 -8.37 -5.50
CA GLY A 207 -12.44 -9.72 -5.09
C GLY A 207 -11.15 -9.71 -4.29
N ILE A 208 -11.09 -10.46 -3.20
CA ILE A 208 -9.86 -10.71 -2.46
C ILE A 208 -9.20 -11.94 -3.05
N GLU A 209 -8.00 -11.75 -3.61
CA GLU A 209 -7.25 -12.83 -4.24
C GLU A 209 -6.80 -13.87 -3.20
N ARG A 210 -6.96 -15.14 -3.56
CA ARG A 210 -6.21 -16.23 -2.95
C ARG A 210 -4.88 -16.39 -3.72
N PRO A 211 -3.75 -16.64 -3.03
CA PRO A 211 -2.51 -16.95 -3.71
C PRO A 211 -2.71 -18.19 -4.60
N PRO A 212 -2.14 -18.22 -5.81
CA PRO A 212 -2.35 -19.34 -6.73
C PRO A 212 -1.82 -20.64 -6.11
N ALA A 213 -2.67 -21.68 -6.07
CA ALA A 213 -2.34 -22.99 -5.51
C ALA A 213 -1.54 -23.90 -6.47
N GLY A 214 -1.06 -23.38 -7.60
CA GLY A 214 -0.25 -24.14 -8.57
C GLY A 214 -1.02 -25.16 -9.42
N GLY A 215 -2.36 -25.12 -9.41
CA GLY A 215 -3.24 -25.97 -10.25
C GLY A 215 -3.87 -25.22 -11.43
N PRO A 216 -4.40 -25.93 -12.44
CA PRO A 216 -4.91 -25.36 -13.71
C PRO A 216 -6.25 -24.61 -13.60
N HIS A 217 -6.86 -24.52 -12.40
CA HIS A 217 -8.14 -23.85 -12.20
C HIS A 217 -7.95 -22.39 -11.76
N GLU A 218 -7.94 -21.47 -12.72
CA GLU A 218 -8.03 -20.02 -12.49
C GLU A 218 -9.33 -19.60 -11.77
N ALA A 219 -10.34 -20.48 -11.74
CA ALA A 219 -11.68 -20.21 -11.19
C ALA A 219 -11.72 -20.06 -9.65
N GLU A 220 -10.69 -20.47 -8.91
CA GLU A 220 -10.62 -20.35 -7.44
C GLU A 220 -9.79 -19.15 -6.95
N ARG A 221 -9.46 -18.21 -7.85
CA ARG A 221 -8.54 -17.11 -7.58
C ARG A 221 -9.08 -16.05 -6.61
N PHE A 222 -10.40 -15.98 -6.39
CA PHE A 222 -11.01 -15.04 -5.45
C PHE A 222 -11.73 -15.79 -4.33
N GLY A 223 -11.26 -15.63 -3.09
CA GLY A 223 -11.85 -16.30 -1.92
C GLY A 223 -13.06 -15.56 -1.36
N HIS A 224 -13.07 -14.24 -1.50
CA HIS A 224 -14.10 -13.36 -0.93
C HIS A 224 -14.38 -12.18 -1.87
N VAL A 225 -15.57 -11.59 -1.76
CA VAL A 225 -15.94 -10.35 -2.45
C VAL A 225 -16.42 -9.33 -1.43
N ILE A 226 -15.86 -8.13 -1.46
CA ILE A 226 -16.22 -7.04 -0.55
C ILE A 226 -16.83 -5.88 -1.32
N ALA A 227 -17.92 -5.34 -0.79
CA ALA A 227 -18.49 -4.09 -1.25
C ALA A 227 -17.72 -2.89 -0.64
N LEU A 228 -17.31 -1.95 -1.49
CA LEU A 228 -16.64 -0.72 -1.09
C LEU A 228 -17.56 0.48 -1.33
N ASP A 229 -17.93 1.15 -0.24
CA ASP A 229 -18.59 2.45 -0.26
C ASP A 229 -18.06 3.30 0.91
N GLY A 230 -17.19 4.27 0.59
CA GLY A 230 -16.45 5.02 1.59
C GLY A 230 -15.37 4.19 2.29
N ARG A 231 -15.02 3.02 1.75
CA ARG A 231 -14.06 2.08 2.33
C ARG A 231 -12.95 1.70 1.36
N ALA A 232 -11.83 1.32 1.94
CA ALA A 232 -10.63 0.86 1.27
C ALA A 232 -10.26 -0.57 1.70
N VAL A 233 -9.56 -1.28 0.82
CA VAL A 233 -8.87 -2.53 1.12
C VAL A 233 -7.44 -2.46 0.61
N ALA A 234 -6.49 -2.87 1.44
CA ALA A 234 -5.09 -3.06 1.05
C ALA A 234 -4.70 -4.51 1.30
N THR A 235 -3.90 -5.10 0.40
CA THR A 235 -3.45 -6.49 0.54
C THR A 235 -1.94 -6.58 0.41
N SER A 236 -1.30 -7.02 1.49
CA SER A 236 0.12 -7.34 1.52
C SER A 236 0.29 -8.84 1.32
N GLY A 237 1.20 -9.27 0.46
CA GLY A 237 1.47 -10.69 0.22
C GLY A 237 2.76 -10.91 -0.54
N ASP A 238 3.37 -12.08 -0.36
CA ASP A 238 4.67 -12.39 -0.96
C ASP A 238 4.54 -13.09 -2.32
N TYR A 239 3.32 -13.40 -2.77
CA TYR A 239 3.06 -14.20 -3.98
C TYR A 239 3.56 -13.54 -5.28
N ARG A 240 3.60 -12.21 -5.35
CA ARG A 240 4.12 -11.46 -6.51
C ARG A 240 5.61 -11.09 -6.38
N ARG A 241 6.14 -10.97 -5.16
CA ARG A 241 7.50 -10.44 -4.91
C ARG A 241 8.23 -11.30 -3.87
N HIS A 242 8.94 -12.31 -4.37
CA HIS A 242 9.80 -13.23 -3.62
C HIS A 242 10.89 -13.76 -4.57
N TYR A 243 11.93 -14.36 -4.02
CA TYR A 243 12.85 -15.22 -4.79
C TYR A 243 13.09 -16.53 -4.06
N THR A 244 13.69 -17.50 -4.73
CA THR A 244 13.96 -18.84 -4.17
C THR A 244 15.45 -19.10 -4.15
N VAL A 245 15.96 -19.54 -2.99
CA VAL A 245 17.37 -19.94 -2.79
C VAL A 245 17.37 -21.36 -2.22
N GLY A 246 17.98 -22.31 -2.93
CA GLY A 246 18.07 -23.70 -2.47
C GLY A 246 16.71 -24.32 -2.14
N GLY A 247 15.67 -24.01 -2.92
CA GLY A 247 14.29 -24.47 -2.67
C GLY A 247 13.53 -23.72 -1.57
N THR A 248 14.20 -22.81 -0.85
CA THR A 248 13.58 -21.98 0.20
C THR A 248 13.15 -20.63 -0.36
N ARG A 249 11.90 -20.24 -0.08
CA ARG A 249 11.32 -18.96 -0.49
C ARG A 249 11.79 -17.84 0.43
N VAL A 250 12.24 -16.74 -0.15
CA VAL A 250 12.66 -15.52 0.53
C VAL A 250 11.65 -14.41 0.25
N SER A 251 10.98 -13.94 1.32
CA SER A 251 10.01 -12.86 1.27
C SER A 251 10.69 -11.50 1.15
N HIS A 252 10.01 -10.54 0.50
CA HIS A 252 10.43 -9.14 0.49
C HIS A 252 10.10 -8.39 1.79
N HIS A 253 9.26 -8.99 2.65
CA HIS A 253 9.02 -8.48 3.99
C HIS A 253 10.18 -8.86 4.90
N ILE A 254 10.86 -7.85 5.43
CA ILE A 254 11.96 -8.02 6.38
C ILE A 254 11.46 -7.63 7.77
N ASP A 255 11.75 -8.46 8.77
CA ASP A 255 11.52 -8.10 10.17
C ASP A 255 12.63 -7.14 10.62
N PRO A 256 12.33 -5.85 10.90
CA PRO A 256 13.34 -4.87 11.30
C PRO A 256 14.10 -5.27 12.57
N ARG A 257 13.46 -6.04 13.45
CA ARG A 257 13.98 -6.42 14.77
C ARG A 257 15.05 -7.49 14.64
N THR A 258 14.98 -8.35 13.62
CA THR A 258 15.95 -9.43 13.38
C THR A 258 16.88 -9.13 12.21
N GLY A 259 16.47 -8.26 11.28
CA GLY A 259 17.18 -8.01 10.03
C GLY A 259 16.96 -9.08 8.96
N LEU A 260 16.09 -10.07 9.22
CA LEU A 260 15.87 -11.23 8.35
C LEU A 260 14.50 -11.16 7.66
N PRO A 261 14.36 -11.76 6.47
CA PRO A 261 13.08 -12.02 5.84
C PRO A 261 12.14 -12.76 6.78
N VAL A 262 10.87 -12.37 6.79
CA VAL A 262 9.84 -13.03 7.60
C VAL A 262 9.60 -14.47 7.11
N PRO A 263 9.19 -15.39 8.01
CA PRO A 263 8.71 -16.71 7.61
C PRO A 263 7.55 -16.61 6.61
N THR A 264 7.49 -17.53 5.65
CA THR A 264 6.52 -17.51 4.53
C THR A 264 5.17 -18.17 4.87
N ALA A 265 4.94 -18.45 6.16
CA ALA A 265 3.69 -19.06 6.64
C ALA A 265 2.48 -18.16 6.39
N VAL A 266 2.62 -16.84 6.53
CA VAL A 266 1.60 -15.88 6.10
C VAL A 266 1.78 -15.63 4.60
N ALA A 267 0.81 -16.06 3.79
CA ALA A 267 0.85 -15.87 2.33
C ALA A 267 0.36 -14.48 1.92
N SER A 268 -0.69 -14.00 2.57
CA SER A 268 -1.19 -12.63 2.43
C SER A 268 -1.99 -12.18 3.65
N VAL A 269 -2.08 -10.87 3.81
CA VAL A 269 -2.96 -10.18 4.76
C VAL A 269 -3.72 -9.09 4.01
N SER A 270 -5.04 -9.11 4.09
CA SER A 270 -5.93 -8.06 3.57
C SER A 270 -6.53 -7.28 4.73
N VAL A 271 -6.46 -5.96 4.69
CA VAL A 271 -6.97 -5.06 5.74
C VAL A 271 -7.99 -4.11 5.14
N LEU A 272 -9.14 -3.96 5.81
CA LEU A 272 -10.16 -2.96 5.47
C LEU A 272 -10.07 -1.76 6.41
N ALA A 273 -10.16 -0.57 5.85
CA ALA A 273 -10.20 0.69 6.59
C ALA A 273 -11.01 1.73 5.80
N ASP A 274 -11.21 2.91 6.37
CA ASP A 274 -11.89 4.01 5.67
C ASP A 274 -10.92 4.72 4.70
N GLU A 275 -9.63 4.77 5.04
CA GLU A 275 -8.53 5.31 4.24
C GLU A 275 -7.57 4.19 3.85
N ALA A 276 -7.18 4.13 2.58
CA ALA A 276 -6.23 3.14 2.08
C ALA A 276 -4.84 3.35 2.70
N MET A 277 -4.45 4.61 2.97
CA MET A 277 -3.22 4.97 3.69
C MET A 277 -3.12 4.30 5.07
N HIS A 278 -4.25 4.04 5.73
CA HIS A 278 -4.28 3.35 7.03
C HIS A 278 -4.22 1.83 6.88
N ALA A 279 -4.87 1.26 5.85
CA ALA A 279 -4.88 -0.18 5.62
C ALA A 279 -3.52 -0.72 5.13
N ASP A 280 -2.85 0.01 4.23
CA ASP A 280 -1.63 -0.41 3.53
C ASP A 280 -0.48 -0.83 4.49
N PRO A 281 -0.01 0.01 5.42
CA PRO A 281 1.07 -0.38 6.34
C PRO A 281 0.67 -1.52 7.28
N LEU A 282 -0.62 -1.65 7.61
CA LEU A 282 -1.10 -2.71 8.48
C LEU A 282 -0.97 -4.08 7.82
N GLY A 283 -1.14 -4.19 6.50
CA GLY A 283 -0.87 -5.43 5.78
C GLY A 283 0.57 -5.92 5.99
N THR A 284 1.54 -5.01 5.87
CA THR A 284 2.96 -5.30 6.16
C THR A 284 3.20 -5.59 7.63
N ALA A 285 2.69 -4.76 8.55
CA ALA A 285 2.89 -4.92 9.99
C ALA A 285 2.37 -6.28 10.49
N LEU A 286 1.16 -6.66 10.07
CA LEU A 286 0.52 -7.92 10.43
C LEU A 286 1.24 -9.13 9.82
N THR A 287 1.79 -8.99 8.61
CA THR A 287 2.64 -10.02 8.00
C THR A 287 3.91 -10.24 8.82
N VAL A 288 4.57 -9.17 9.27
CA VAL A 288 5.79 -9.26 10.10
C VAL A 288 5.50 -9.78 11.51
N LEU A 289 4.36 -9.43 12.10
CA LEU A 289 3.93 -10.00 13.39
C LEU A 289 3.64 -11.50 13.29
N GLY A 290 3.29 -12.00 12.11
CA GLY A 290 2.87 -13.38 11.88
C GLY A 290 1.43 -13.65 12.32
N ALA A 291 0.92 -14.85 12.03
CA ALA A 291 -0.50 -15.18 12.19
C ALA A 291 -1.03 -14.96 13.62
N GLU A 292 -0.35 -15.51 14.63
CA GLU A 292 -0.84 -15.46 16.02
C GLU A 292 -0.81 -14.04 16.60
N ARG A 293 0.37 -13.40 16.60
CA ARG A 293 0.53 -12.05 17.17
C ARG A 293 -0.18 -11.00 16.32
N GLY A 294 -0.21 -11.17 15.00
CA GLY A 294 -0.90 -10.29 14.07
C GLY A 294 -2.41 -10.34 14.27
N LEU A 295 -3.01 -11.53 14.39
CA LEU A 295 -4.44 -11.66 14.65
C LEU A 295 -4.83 -11.07 16.01
N ALA A 296 -4.04 -11.34 17.06
CA ALA A 296 -4.26 -10.76 18.39
C ALA A 296 -4.14 -9.23 18.37
N TYR A 297 -3.13 -8.68 17.68
CA TYR A 297 -2.97 -7.24 17.48
C TYR A 297 -4.18 -6.62 16.79
N ALA A 298 -4.65 -7.25 15.72
CA ALA A 298 -5.78 -6.79 14.93
C ALA A 298 -7.09 -6.80 15.74
N GLN A 299 -7.36 -7.89 16.47
CA GLN A 299 -8.53 -8.03 17.32
C GLN A 299 -8.53 -6.99 18.46
N ALA A 300 -7.40 -6.78 19.13
CA ALA A 300 -7.29 -5.81 20.22
C ALA A 300 -7.56 -4.36 19.79
N ARG A 301 -7.43 -4.07 18.49
CA ARG A 301 -7.66 -2.74 17.90
C ARG A 301 -8.93 -2.67 17.05
N GLY A 302 -9.75 -3.73 17.04
CA GLY A 302 -10.95 -3.80 16.21
C GLY A 302 -10.69 -3.69 14.71
N LEU A 303 -9.48 -4.03 14.25
CA LEU A 303 -9.12 -3.97 12.84
C LEU A 303 -9.84 -5.08 12.06
N ALA A 304 -10.37 -4.73 10.90
CA ALA A 304 -10.88 -5.71 9.95
C ALA A 304 -9.72 -6.26 9.12
N ALA A 305 -9.19 -7.41 9.52
CA ALA A 305 -8.13 -8.14 8.82
C ALA A 305 -8.51 -9.59 8.48
N LEU A 306 -8.02 -10.06 7.33
CA LEU A 306 -8.03 -11.45 6.86
C LEU A 306 -6.58 -11.89 6.59
N PHE A 307 -6.19 -13.02 7.14
CA PHE A 307 -4.93 -13.71 6.91
C PHE A 307 -5.20 -14.94 6.06
N ILE A 308 -4.37 -15.12 5.03
CA ILE A 308 -4.28 -16.38 4.28
C ILE A 308 -2.95 -17.02 4.65
N LEU A 309 -3.00 -18.21 5.23
CA LEU A 309 -1.85 -18.95 5.75
C LEU A 309 -1.54 -20.15 4.86
N ARG A 310 -0.25 -20.46 4.68
CA ARG A 310 0.20 -21.69 4.02
C ARG A 310 0.20 -22.83 5.03
N GLY A 311 -0.55 -23.88 4.75
CA GLY A 311 -0.62 -25.12 5.53
C GLY A 311 -0.20 -26.35 4.73
N ALA A 312 -0.10 -27.50 5.41
CA ALA A 312 0.35 -28.77 4.79
C ALA A 312 -0.58 -29.27 3.66
N HIS A 313 -1.85 -28.86 3.67
CA HIS A 313 -2.87 -29.31 2.73
C HIS A 313 -3.47 -28.17 1.87
N GLY A 314 -2.80 -27.02 1.79
CA GLY A 314 -3.27 -25.86 1.03
C GLY A 314 -3.27 -24.58 1.88
N PHE A 315 -4.28 -23.74 1.68
CA PHE A 315 -4.41 -22.48 2.42
C PHE A 315 -5.42 -22.56 3.55
N GLU A 316 -5.11 -21.94 4.69
CA GLU A 316 -6.02 -21.72 5.82
C GLU A 316 -6.34 -20.23 5.91
N GLU A 317 -7.60 -19.89 6.21
CA GLU A 317 -8.03 -18.52 6.42
C GLU A 317 -8.26 -18.23 7.90
N ARG A 318 -7.74 -17.10 8.38
CA ARG A 318 -8.06 -16.56 9.70
C ARG A 318 -8.48 -15.11 9.58
N MET A 319 -9.64 -14.78 10.10
CA MET A 319 -10.15 -13.42 10.00
C MET A 319 -10.61 -12.90 11.36
N THR A 320 -10.49 -11.59 11.52
CA THR A 320 -11.03 -10.86 12.68
C THR A 320 -12.56 -10.81 12.62
N PRO A 321 -13.26 -10.67 13.78
CA PRO A 321 -14.70 -10.47 13.79
C PRO A 321 -15.16 -9.27 12.94
N ALA A 322 -14.38 -8.18 12.94
CA ALA A 322 -14.66 -6.99 12.14
C ALA A 322 -14.60 -7.26 10.63
N PHE A 323 -13.70 -8.13 10.17
CA PHE A 323 -13.64 -8.54 8.77
C PHE A 323 -14.80 -9.46 8.40
N ALA A 324 -15.13 -10.44 9.25
CA ALA A 324 -16.27 -11.32 9.04
C ALA A 324 -17.59 -10.53 8.94
N ALA A 325 -17.77 -9.51 9.80
CA ALA A 325 -18.92 -8.61 9.72
C ALA A 325 -18.97 -7.83 8.40
N ALA A 326 -17.81 -7.38 7.90
CA ALA A 326 -17.72 -6.67 6.62
C ALA A 326 -18.04 -7.55 5.40
N LEU A 327 -17.82 -8.86 5.47
CA LEU A 327 -18.20 -9.80 4.41
C LEU A 327 -19.71 -10.05 4.35
N ALA A 328 -20.41 -9.88 5.48
CA ALA A 328 -21.84 -10.11 5.60
C ALA A 328 -22.71 -8.88 5.24
N ALA A 329 -22.07 -7.71 5.03
CA ALA A 329 -22.72 -6.43 4.73
C ALA A 329 -22.88 -6.19 3.22
#